data_AF-A0A2J6QTG4-F1
#
_entry.id   AF-A0A2J6QTG4-F1
#
_cell.length_a   1.000
_cell.length_b   1.000
_cell.length_c   1.000
_cell.angle_alpha   90.00
_cell.angle_beta   90.00
_cell.angle_gamma   90.00
#
_symmetry.space_group_name_H-M   'P 1'
#
loop_
_entity.id
_entity.type
_entity.pdbx_description
1 polymer ?
#
loop_
_entity_poly.entity_id
_entity_poly.type
_entity_poly.pdbx_seq_one_letter_code
_entity_poly.pdbx_strand_id
1 'polypeptide(L)'
;MRTTSLMALPSSVLAGIFLFALTSAQKDNGNECSCFLTNGSSSGYFSYHRFHDFRNVAGASATPPTVISNENNATEAFATSDFFLSDAWQNDWQIQNWNNSDSMSASGATVLMINSANNIYIEQSNNTAPDYTSYLTFRTSRLPGFQSAAEVDSNEKNFQYLSARFLARVIGAPGACAGMFTYLPNDNPQLVQESDIEILTAGPRDMVQYTNQPSNDKNGNAQPQATVNGTNPGGRDWTLWNTYRLDWMPKMTSWYVNGESVANIAFQVPRDPSGLIMNMWSDGGVWTGNMSLYDEAYLQIQWIEVVYNTSGPFAGTSKRDEHGAGGLLEKRKGTPGCMAVCSVDADVNVTGTPVLLYNNTGVALTWRGEGTGWLAWIPLVLAGSALFGYL
;
A
#
# COMPACT_ATOMS: atom_id res chain seq x y z
N MET A 1 -19.09 38.87 60.74
CA MET A 1 -19.33 37.50 61.28
C MET A 1 -20.19 36.75 60.28
N ARG A 2 -19.66 35.65 59.71
CA ARG A 2 -20.35 34.44 59.18
C ARG A 2 -21.48 34.64 58.15
N THR A 3 -21.59 33.95 57.01
CA THR A 3 -20.83 32.84 56.40
C THR A 3 -21.35 32.73 54.96
N THR A 4 -20.45 32.35 54.06
CA THR A 4 -20.66 31.89 52.68
C THR A 4 -21.72 30.80 52.54
N SER A 5 -22.62 30.92 51.57
CA SER A 5 -23.38 29.80 50.98
C SER A 5 -22.96 29.63 49.52
N LEU A 6 -22.11 28.63 49.29
CA LEU A 6 -21.87 28.01 48.00
C LEU A 6 -23.03 27.03 47.75
N MET A 7 -23.90 27.31 46.78
CA MET A 7 -24.71 26.26 46.16
C MET A 7 -23.92 25.69 44.98
N ALA A 8 -23.31 24.53 45.21
CA ALA A 8 -22.82 23.67 44.14
C ALA A 8 -24.02 22.97 43.50
N LEU A 9 -24.22 23.18 42.20
CA LEU A 9 -25.10 22.36 41.38
C LEU A 9 -24.35 21.09 40.92
N PRO A 10 -25.02 19.93 40.82
CA PRO A 10 -24.36 18.66 40.57
C PRO A 10 -23.80 18.58 39.15
N SER A 11 -22.62 17.97 39.05
CA SER A 11 -21.97 17.55 37.83
C SER A 11 -22.93 16.71 36.96
N SER A 12 -23.45 17.29 35.89
CA SER A 12 -24.00 16.54 34.77
C SER A 12 -22.84 15.82 34.09
N VAL A 13 -22.68 14.54 34.45
CA VAL A 13 -21.87 13.58 33.72
C VAL A 13 -22.48 13.49 32.32
N LEU A 14 -21.90 14.21 31.35
CA LEU A 14 -22.10 13.93 29.95
C LEU A 14 -21.46 12.55 29.70
N ALA A 15 -22.26 11.50 29.82
CA ALA A 15 -21.91 10.20 29.27
C ALA A 15 -21.90 10.37 27.75
N GLY A 16 -20.75 10.76 27.21
CA GLY A 16 -20.48 10.73 25.79
C GLY A 16 -20.66 9.29 25.32
N ILE A 17 -21.75 9.03 24.62
CA ILE A 17 -21.94 7.80 23.86
C ILE A 17 -20.86 7.86 22.77
N PHE A 18 -19.71 7.23 23.02
CA PHE A 18 -18.80 6.84 21.96
C PHE A 18 -19.54 5.83 21.11
N LEU A 19 -20.17 6.31 20.05
CA LEU A 19 -20.53 5.49 18.91
C LEU A 19 -19.21 4.93 18.38
N PHE A 20 -18.87 3.72 18.81
CA PHE A 20 -17.91 2.88 18.09
C PHE A 20 -18.51 2.68 16.69
N ALA A 21 -18.08 3.50 15.74
CA ALA A 21 -18.28 3.19 14.33
C ALA A 21 -17.52 1.88 14.10
N LEU A 22 -18.26 0.76 14.08
CA LEU A 22 -17.78 -0.46 13.48
C LEU A 22 -17.52 -0.11 12.02
N THR A 23 -16.28 0.22 11.68
CA THR A 23 -15.90 0.48 10.30
C THR A 23 -16.12 -0.82 9.54
N SER A 24 -17.12 -0.85 8.68
CA SER A 24 -17.31 -1.97 7.76
C SER A 24 -16.04 -2.10 6.92
N ALA A 25 -15.57 -3.32 6.73
CA ALA A 25 -14.41 -3.54 5.86
C ALA A 25 -14.70 -3.01 4.45
N GLN A 26 -13.82 -2.15 3.93
CA GLN A 26 -13.93 -1.70 2.56
C GLN A 26 -13.51 -2.81 1.61
N LYS A 27 -14.32 -2.98 0.57
CA LYS A 27 -14.30 -4.14 -0.34
C LYS A 27 -14.65 -3.68 -1.74
N ASP A 28 -13.98 -2.64 -2.23
CA ASP A 28 -14.32 -2.02 -3.52
C ASP A 28 -14.47 -3.10 -4.60
N ASN A 29 -15.55 -3.04 -5.37
CA ASN A 29 -15.88 -4.03 -6.41
C ASN A 29 -15.98 -5.51 -5.93
N GLY A 30 -15.97 -5.77 -4.62
CA GLY A 30 -15.95 -7.09 -4.00
C GLY A 30 -16.88 -7.20 -2.80
N ASN A 31 -18.03 -6.52 -2.83
CA ASN A 31 -18.99 -6.46 -1.72
C ASN A 31 -19.51 -7.85 -1.30
N GLU A 32 -19.54 -8.81 -2.22
CA GLU A 32 -19.90 -10.20 -1.95
C GLU A 32 -18.79 -10.99 -1.25
N CYS A 33 -17.54 -10.52 -1.31
CA CYS A 33 -16.38 -11.16 -0.73
C CYS A 33 -16.34 -10.94 0.79
N SER A 34 -16.00 -11.97 1.55
CA SER A 34 -15.64 -11.84 2.96
C SER A 34 -14.15 -11.56 3.15
N CYS A 35 -13.33 -12.04 2.22
CA CYS A 35 -11.88 -11.87 2.23
C CYS A 35 -11.29 -12.13 0.85
N PHE A 36 -10.03 -11.74 0.69
CA PHE A 36 -9.31 -11.68 -0.56
C PHE A 36 -8.05 -12.56 -0.50
N LEU A 37 -7.73 -13.17 -1.63
CA LEU A 37 -6.54 -13.98 -1.83
C LEU A 37 -5.74 -13.44 -3.01
N THR A 38 -4.43 -13.61 -2.89
CA THR A 38 -3.45 -13.26 -3.90
C THR A 38 -2.72 -14.51 -4.38
N ASN A 39 -2.23 -14.51 -5.62
CA ASN A 39 -1.30 -15.53 -6.11
C ASN A 39 0.12 -15.26 -5.54
N GLY A 40 1.00 -16.26 -5.49
CA GLY A 40 2.38 -16.08 -4.99
C GLY A 40 2.64 -16.67 -3.60
N SER A 41 3.76 -16.28 -2.99
CA SER A 41 4.26 -16.80 -1.70
C SER A 41 3.39 -16.45 -0.48
N SER A 42 2.41 -15.55 -0.66
CA SER A 42 1.43 -15.14 0.33
C SER A 42 0.34 -16.21 0.53
N SER A 43 0.47 -17.07 1.53
CA SER A 43 -0.55 -18.07 1.87
C SER A 43 -1.70 -17.51 2.74
N GLY A 44 -1.93 -16.18 2.73
CA GLY A 44 -2.79 -15.48 3.69
C GLY A 44 -4.05 -14.89 3.07
N TYR A 45 -5.12 -14.81 3.87
CA TYR A 45 -6.34 -14.08 3.53
C TYR A 45 -6.24 -12.62 3.99
N PHE A 46 -6.77 -11.71 3.18
CA PHE A 46 -6.91 -10.30 3.49
C PHE A 46 -8.37 -9.93 3.72
N SER A 47 -8.64 -9.03 4.64
CA SER A 47 -10.01 -8.66 5.03
C SER A 47 -10.54 -7.45 4.24
N TYR A 48 -9.63 -6.64 3.68
CA TYR A 48 -9.93 -5.39 2.99
C TYR A 48 -9.40 -5.43 1.55
N HIS A 49 -10.10 -4.73 0.65
CA HIS A 49 -9.71 -4.51 -0.74
C HIS A 49 -10.02 -3.07 -1.15
N ARG A 50 -9.03 -2.44 -1.79
CA ARG A 50 -9.09 -1.07 -2.31
C ARG A 50 -8.55 -1.04 -3.73
N PHE A 51 -9.26 -0.33 -4.59
CA PHE A 51 -8.83 -0.12 -5.97
C PHE A 51 -8.97 1.35 -6.35
N HIS A 52 -7.86 1.96 -6.76
CA HIS A 52 -7.81 3.32 -7.29
C HIS A 52 -7.51 3.27 -8.78
N ASP A 53 -8.40 3.79 -9.61
CA ASP A 53 -8.26 3.80 -11.06
C ASP A 53 -8.13 5.23 -11.59
N PHE A 54 -6.95 5.54 -12.14
CA PHE A 54 -6.64 6.84 -12.72
C PHE A 54 -6.67 6.83 -14.25
N ARG A 55 -7.05 5.69 -14.87
CA ARG A 55 -6.99 5.54 -16.33
C ARG A 55 -7.97 6.43 -17.07
N ASN A 56 -9.08 6.85 -16.48
CA ASN A 56 -10.14 7.61 -17.16
C ASN A 56 -10.79 8.66 -16.27
N VAL A 57 -9.97 9.51 -15.64
CA VAL A 57 -10.44 10.59 -14.78
C VAL A 57 -10.95 11.74 -15.62
N ALA A 58 -12.23 12.09 -15.42
CA ALA A 58 -12.84 13.24 -16.07
C ALA A 58 -12.14 14.54 -15.63
N GLY A 59 -11.87 15.44 -16.58
CA GLY A 59 -11.20 16.71 -16.29
C GLY A 59 -9.67 16.61 -16.11
N ALA A 60 -9.05 15.48 -16.47
CA ALA A 60 -7.60 15.37 -16.59
C ALA A 60 -7.03 16.49 -17.45
N SER A 61 -5.95 17.13 -16.98
CA SER A 61 -5.38 18.29 -17.66
C SER A 61 -4.53 17.85 -18.85
N ALA A 62 -4.72 18.52 -20.00
CA ALA A 62 -3.88 18.35 -21.18
C ALA A 62 -2.47 18.93 -20.99
N THR A 63 -2.30 19.85 -20.04
CA THR A 63 -1.03 20.50 -19.74
C THR A 63 -0.68 20.32 -18.26
N PRO A 64 0.54 19.85 -17.94
CA PRO A 64 1.00 19.80 -16.56
C PRO A 64 0.93 21.17 -15.87
N PRO A 65 0.68 21.22 -14.55
CA PRO A 65 0.75 22.46 -13.78
C PRO A 65 2.14 23.11 -13.92
N THR A 66 2.18 24.43 -14.11
CA THR A 66 3.43 25.19 -14.12
C THR A 66 4.14 25.02 -12.78
N VAL A 67 5.43 24.67 -12.82
CA VAL A 67 6.27 24.52 -11.63
C VAL A 67 6.32 25.81 -10.84
N ILE A 68 6.17 25.71 -9.52
CA ILE A 68 6.27 26.85 -8.61
C ILE A 68 7.74 27.04 -8.22
N SER A 69 8.34 28.16 -8.64
CA SER A 69 9.77 28.44 -8.43
C SER A 69 10.11 29.11 -7.10
N ASN A 70 9.11 29.46 -6.29
CA ASN A 70 9.31 30.05 -4.96
C ASN A 70 9.04 28.99 -3.88
N GLU A 71 9.96 28.84 -2.92
CA GLU A 71 9.91 27.81 -1.88
C GLU A 71 8.62 27.87 -1.05
N ASN A 72 8.26 29.04 -0.50
CA ASN A 72 7.06 29.19 0.32
C ASN A 72 5.77 28.88 -0.46
N ASN A 73 5.69 29.35 -1.71
CA ASN A 73 4.53 29.06 -2.55
C ASN A 73 4.47 27.59 -2.98
N ALA A 74 5.60 26.89 -3.07
CA ALA A 74 5.64 25.47 -3.37
C ALA A 74 5.15 24.65 -2.16
N THR A 75 5.58 25.02 -0.94
CA THR A 75 5.08 24.45 0.32
C THR A 75 3.57 24.65 0.48
N GLU A 76 3.08 25.86 0.23
CA GLU A 76 1.65 26.21 0.40
C GLU A 76 0.84 26.03 -0.90
N ALA A 77 1.31 25.20 -1.83
CA ALA A 77 0.64 24.98 -3.09
C ALA A 77 -0.75 24.35 -2.86
N PHE A 78 -1.76 24.88 -3.55
CA PHE A 78 -3.07 24.26 -3.58
C PHE A 78 -3.08 22.99 -4.43
N ALA A 79 -4.10 22.15 -4.21
CA ALA A 79 -4.41 21.02 -5.08
C ALA A 79 -4.51 21.45 -6.55
N THR A 80 -3.99 20.61 -7.45
CA THR A 80 -3.91 20.91 -8.89
C THR A 80 -5.25 20.76 -9.62
N SER A 81 -6.23 20.10 -8.98
CA SER A 81 -7.61 19.96 -9.48
C SER A 81 -8.56 19.54 -8.36
N ASP A 82 -9.87 19.69 -8.59
CA ASP A 82 -10.93 19.27 -7.66
C ASP A 82 -10.92 17.75 -7.38
N PHE A 83 -10.27 16.94 -8.23
CA PHE A 83 -10.09 15.51 -8.00
C PHE A 83 -9.44 15.24 -6.62
N PHE A 84 -8.38 15.98 -6.29
CA PHE A 84 -7.65 15.83 -5.03
C PHE A 84 -8.38 16.45 -3.83
N LEU A 85 -9.45 17.21 -4.09
CA LEU A 85 -10.35 17.75 -3.08
C LEU A 85 -11.58 16.86 -2.86
N SER A 86 -11.74 15.79 -3.63
CA SER A 86 -12.87 14.87 -3.48
C SER A 86 -12.68 13.93 -2.28
N ASP A 87 -13.80 13.51 -1.67
CA ASP A 87 -13.79 12.48 -0.63
C ASP A 87 -13.16 11.17 -1.12
N ALA A 88 -13.33 10.84 -2.41
CA ALA A 88 -12.74 9.65 -3.02
C ALA A 88 -11.21 9.62 -2.92
N TRP A 89 -10.56 10.79 -2.97
CA TRP A 89 -9.12 10.93 -2.72
C TRP A 89 -8.82 11.10 -1.23
N GLN A 90 -9.46 12.09 -0.60
CA GLN A 90 -9.14 12.52 0.77
C GLN A 90 -9.45 11.47 1.84
N ASN A 91 -10.29 10.47 1.57
CA ASN A 91 -10.53 9.38 2.50
C ASN A 91 -9.31 8.44 2.62
N ASP A 92 -8.53 8.30 1.56
CA ASP A 92 -7.47 7.29 1.49
C ASP A 92 -6.07 7.88 1.46
N TRP A 93 -5.92 9.11 0.97
CA TRP A 93 -4.63 9.70 0.67
C TRP A 93 -4.50 11.13 1.18
N GLN A 94 -3.32 11.44 1.72
CA GLN A 94 -2.90 12.78 2.10
C GLN A 94 -1.68 13.20 1.28
N ILE A 95 -1.82 14.33 0.58
CA ILE A 95 -0.70 14.98 -0.12
C ILE A 95 0.19 15.67 0.92
N GLN A 96 1.50 15.46 0.82
CA GLN A 96 2.47 16.04 1.73
C GLN A 96 3.00 17.39 1.25
N ASN A 97 3.35 18.24 2.21
CA ASN A 97 3.95 19.56 1.97
C ASN A 97 5.19 19.85 2.85
N TRP A 98 5.75 18.82 3.48
CA TRP A 98 6.95 18.95 4.31
C TRP A 98 8.21 19.17 3.44
N ASN A 99 9.28 19.62 4.08
CA ASN A 99 10.61 19.77 3.46
C ASN A 99 11.71 19.15 4.32
N ASN A 100 12.90 18.96 3.76
CA ASN A 100 14.01 18.30 4.46
C ASN A 100 14.98 19.26 5.19
N SER A 101 14.62 20.54 5.42
CA SER A 101 15.55 21.55 5.96
C SER A 101 16.23 21.11 7.26
N ASP A 102 15.48 20.42 8.11
CA ASP A 102 15.92 19.99 9.44
C ASP A 102 16.79 18.73 9.41
N SER A 103 16.78 18.00 8.28
CA SER A 103 17.47 16.71 8.12
C SER A 103 18.57 16.72 7.06
N MET A 104 18.74 17.81 6.28
CA MET A 104 19.72 17.85 5.17
C MET A 104 21.13 17.42 5.56
N SER A 105 21.62 17.91 6.70
CA SER A 105 22.97 17.58 7.18
C SER A 105 23.09 16.11 7.58
N ALA A 106 22.02 15.51 8.10
CA ALA A 106 22.00 14.12 8.56
C ALA A 106 21.80 13.14 7.39
N SER A 107 21.00 13.50 6.38
CA SER A 107 20.77 12.67 5.20
C SER A 107 21.87 12.79 4.14
N GLY A 108 22.71 13.83 4.22
CA GLY A 108 23.69 14.15 3.18
C GLY A 108 23.06 14.79 1.94
N ALA A 109 21.85 15.34 2.06
CA ALA A 109 21.21 16.11 1.01
C ALA A 109 22.05 17.33 0.66
N THR A 110 22.22 17.60 -0.64
CA THR A 110 22.96 18.77 -1.14
C THR A 110 22.03 19.89 -1.61
N VAL A 111 20.74 19.59 -1.72
CA VAL A 111 19.70 20.49 -2.19
C VAL A 111 18.50 20.42 -1.24
N LEU A 112 17.92 21.58 -0.90
CA LEU A 112 16.66 21.65 -0.16
C LEU A 112 15.58 20.96 -0.99
N MET A 113 14.90 19.98 -0.42
CA MET A 113 13.79 19.27 -1.05
C MET A 113 12.48 19.71 -0.40
N ILE A 114 11.48 20.06 -1.22
CA ILE A 114 10.15 20.50 -0.77
C ILE A 114 9.09 19.65 -1.47
N ASN A 115 8.30 18.90 -0.70
CA ASN A 115 7.09 18.28 -1.24
C ASN A 115 6.04 19.35 -1.53
N SER A 116 5.43 19.26 -2.71
CA SER A 116 4.45 20.27 -3.15
C SER A 116 3.25 19.60 -3.81
N ALA A 117 2.04 20.04 -3.43
CA ALA A 117 0.81 19.59 -4.09
C ALA A 117 0.80 19.92 -5.59
N ASN A 118 1.54 20.95 -6.04
CA ASN A 118 1.69 21.30 -7.45
C ASN A 118 2.35 20.20 -8.29
N ASN A 119 3.07 19.29 -7.65
CA ASN A 119 3.75 18.17 -8.31
C ASN A 119 2.92 16.88 -8.35
N ILE A 120 1.68 16.91 -7.86
CA ILE A 120 0.74 15.78 -7.91
C ILE A 120 -0.45 16.20 -8.75
N TYR A 121 -0.62 15.56 -9.90
CA TYR A 121 -1.68 15.94 -10.84
C TYR A 121 -2.18 14.76 -11.67
N ILE A 122 -3.41 14.88 -12.16
CA ILE A 122 -3.96 13.96 -13.16
C ILE A 122 -3.63 14.52 -14.54
N GLU A 123 -2.88 13.74 -15.30
CA GLU A 123 -2.39 14.10 -16.62
C GLU A 123 -3.17 13.35 -17.70
N GLN A 124 -3.56 14.05 -18.76
CA GLN A 124 -4.17 13.43 -19.92
C GLN A 124 -3.10 12.69 -20.74
N SER A 125 -3.41 11.47 -21.18
CA SER A 125 -2.52 10.74 -22.08
C SER A 125 -2.46 11.39 -23.45
N ASN A 126 -1.24 11.56 -23.97
CA ASN A 126 -0.97 12.00 -25.35
C ASN A 126 -0.88 10.83 -26.35
N ASN A 127 -1.15 9.60 -25.91
CA ASN A 127 -1.14 8.44 -26.79
C ASN A 127 -2.38 8.46 -27.69
N THR A 128 -2.23 8.04 -28.95
CA THR A 128 -3.29 8.12 -29.98
C THR A 128 -4.37 7.04 -29.87
N ALA A 129 -4.13 5.94 -29.13
CA ALA A 129 -5.11 4.87 -28.88
C ALA A 129 -4.83 4.07 -27.58
N PRO A 130 -4.73 4.72 -26.41
CA PRO A 130 -4.50 4.02 -25.16
C PRO A 130 -5.79 3.41 -24.59
N ASP A 131 -5.65 2.29 -23.87
CA ASP A 131 -6.70 1.73 -22.99
C ASP A 131 -6.99 2.63 -21.76
N TYR A 132 -6.42 3.84 -21.74
CA TYR A 132 -6.47 4.83 -20.67
C TYR A 132 -6.37 6.25 -21.23
N THR A 133 -7.24 7.16 -20.84
CA THR A 133 -7.20 8.57 -21.25
C THR A 133 -6.43 9.47 -20.28
N SER A 134 -6.10 8.99 -19.08
CA SER A 134 -5.35 9.73 -18.06
C SER A 134 -4.50 8.82 -17.17
N TYR A 135 -3.69 9.42 -16.30
CA TYR A 135 -2.98 8.76 -15.20
C TYR A 135 -2.64 9.77 -14.10
N LEU A 136 -2.32 9.25 -12.92
CA LEU A 136 -1.77 10.04 -11.81
C LEU A 136 -0.28 10.27 -12.04
N THR A 137 0.19 11.51 -11.88
CA THR A 137 1.60 11.88 -12.03
C THR A 137 2.14 12.50 -10.74
N PHE A 138 3.29 12.01 -10.31
CA PHE A 138 4.17 12.60 -9.31
C PHE A 138 5.39 13.16 -10.04
N ARG A 139 5.68 14.45 -9.86
CA ARG A 139 6.82 15.12 -10.48
C ARG A 139 7.87 15.49 -9.43
N THR A 140 9.14 15.37 -9.80
CA THR A 140 10.21 16.14 -9.17
C THR A 140 10.87 17.04 -10.21
N SER A 141 11.23 18.27 -9.82
CA SER A 141 11.80 19.28 -10.70
C SER A 141 12.92 20.03 -9.99
N ARG A 142 14.09 20.10 -10.65
CA ARG A 142 15.26 20.80 -10.11
C ARG A 142 15.19 22.28 -10.44
N LEU A 143 14.99 23.11 -9.42
CA LEU A 143 14.94 24.57 -9.55
C LEU A 143 16.26 25.21 -9.08
N PRO A 144 16.54 26.49 -9.36
CA PRO A 144 17.77 27.12 -8.89
C PRO A 144 17.96 27.08 -7.36
N GLY A 145 16.87 27.28 -6.59
CA GLY A 145 16.92 27.32 -5.13
C GLY A 145 16.76 25.96 -4.44
N PHE A 146 15.92 25.09 -4.98
CA PHE A 146 15.50 23.86 -4.30
C PHE A 146 15.13 22.75 -5.31
N GLN A 147 14.90 21.54 -4.83
CA GLN A 147 14.24 20.48 -5.57
C GLN A 147 12.78 20.44 -5.12
N SER A 148 11.86 20.64 -6.05
CA SER A 148 10.45 20.34 -5.76
C SER A 148 10.22 18.84 -5.91
N ALA A 149 9.47 18.23 -5.00
CA ALA A 149 9.17 16.80 -4.95
C ALA A 149 7.67 16.58 -4.81
N ALA A 150 7.26 15.32 -4.86
CA ALA A 150 5.88 14.89 -4.66
C ALA A 150 5.86 13.68 -3.72
N GLU A 151 4.99 13.72 -2.72
CA GLU A 151 4.74 12.60 -1.83
C GLU A 151 3.26 12.54 -1.43
N VAL A 152 2.74 11.32 -1.42
CA VAL A 152 1.40 10.99 -0.96
C VAL A 152 1.50 9.85 0.04
N ASP A 153 0.80 10.05 1.15
CA ASP A 153 0.70 9.13 2.27
C ASP A 153 -0.68 8.52 2.33
N SER A 154 -0.79 7.23 2.63
CA SER A 154 -2.07 6.65 3.00
C SER A 154 -2.58 7.26 4.31
N ASN A 155 -3.88 7.50 4.42
CA ASN A 155 -4.51 7.84 5.70
C ASN A 155 -4.58 6.64 6.63
N GLU A 156 -4.76 5.44 6.06
CA GLU A 156 -4.65 4.20 6.83
C GLU A 156 -3.18 3.98 7.19
N LYS A 157 -2.88 4.02 8.48
CA LYS A 157 -1.52 3.88 9.03
C LYS A 157 -1.31 2.56 9.77
N ASN A 158 -2.30 1.67 9.76
CA ASN A 158 -2.31 0.43 10.53
C ASN A 158 -2.27 -0.83 9.65
N PHE A 159 -1.82 -0.74 8.39
CA PHE A 159 -1.69 -1.92 7.56
C PHE A 159 -0.80 -2.92 8.28
N GLN A 160 -1.32 -4.13 8.53
CA GLN A 160 -0.60 -5.19 9.20
C GLN A 160 -0.65 -6.40 8.28
N TYR A 161 0.38 -6.48 7.43
CA TYR A 161 0.43 -7.29 6.21
C TYR A 161 -0.47 -6.76 5.10
N LEU A 162 0.10 -6.69 3.91
CA LEU A 162 -0.57 -6.18 2.72
C LEU A 162 0.03 -6.78 1.46
N SER A 163 -0.73 -6.68 0.38
CA SER A 163 -0.27 -6.88 -0.98
C SER A 163 -0.71 -5.67 -1.79
N ALA A 164 0.25 -4.82 -2.17
CA ALA A 164 0.02 -3.61 -2.95
C ALA A 164 0.57 -3.77 -4.36
N ARG A 165 -0.23 -3.39 -5.37
CA ARG A 165 0.09 -3.43 -6.79
C ARG A 165 -0.02 -2.03 -7.36
N PHE A 166 0.93 -1.66 -8.23
CA PHE A 166 0.99 -0.37 -8.91
C PHE A 166 1.24 -0.62 -10.39
N LEU A 167 0.31 -0.26 -11.28
CA LEU A 167 0.64 -0.16 -12.70
C LEU A 167 1.29 1.20 -12.95
N ALA A 168 2.62 1.19 -12.97
CA ALA A 168 3.42 2.40 -12.95
C ALA A 168 4.52 2.40 -14.01
N ARG A 169 5.05 3.59 -14.30
CA ARG A 169 6.28 3.81 -15.05
C ARG A 169 7.03 5.01 -14.49
N VAL A 170 8.34 5.04 -14.70
CA VAL A 170 9.20 6.17 -14.32
C VAL A 170 9.86 6.72 -15.56
N ILE A 171 9.76 8.03 -15.79
CA ILE A 171 10.33 8.73 -16.95
C ILE A 171 11.06 10.01 -16.54
N GLY A 172 11.83 10.58 -17.47
CA GLY A 172 12.53 11.85 -17.27
C GLY A 172 14.03 11.70 -17.04
N ALA A 173 14.62 12.72 -16.42
CA ALA A 173 16.06 12.89 -16.26
C ALA A 173 16.66 12.01 -15.15
N PRO A 174 17.96 11.69 -15.22
CA PRO A 174 18.69 11.08 -14.10
C PRO A 174 18.76 12.04 -12.89
N GLY A 175 18.95 11.47 -11.71
CA GLY A 175 19.11 12.24 -10.47
C GLY A 175 17.89 12.25 -9.55
N ALA A 176 17.00 11.25 -9.64
CA ALA A 176 15.81 11.12 -8.79
C ALA A 176 15.53 9.66 -8.40
N CYS A 177 14.68 9.49 -7.40
CA CYS A 177 14.11 8.21 -6.97
C CYS A 177 12.58 8.28 -7.04
N ALA A 178 11.96 7.25 -7.62
CA ALA A 178 10.55 6.96 -7.43
C ALA A 178 10.41 5.87 -6.36
N GLY A 179 9.68 6.16 -5.28
CA GLY A 179 9.43 5.23 -4.18
C GLY A 179 7.97 4.78 -4.12
N MET A 180 7.76 3.50 -3.90
CA MET A 180 6.47 2.92 -3.49
C MET A 180 6.73 1.95 -2.34
N PHE A 181 6.37 2.32 -1.11
CA PHE A 181 6.90 1.67 0.08
C PHE A 181 5.97 1.71 1.27
N THR A 182 6.10 0.73 2.16
CA THR A 182 5.44 0.78 3.47
C THR A 182 6.34 1.50 4.47
N TYR A 183 5.78 2.28 5.39
CA TYR A 183 6.60 3.05 6.33
C TYR A 183 5.94 3.23 7.70
N LEU A 184 6.74 3.02 8.75
CA LEU A 184 6.49 3.50 10.11
C LEU A 184 7.78 4.15 10.64
N PRO A 185 7.77 5.47 10.91
CA PRO A 185 8.94 6.16 11.41
C PRO A 185 9.33 5.71 12.83
N ASN A 186 10.61 5.88 13.14
CA ASN A 186 11.11 5.76 14.51
C ASN A 186 12.30 6.69 14.73
N ASP A 187 12.38 7.33 15.90
CA ASP A 187 13.52 8.18 16.27
C ASP A 187 14.85 7.40 16.30
N ASN A 188 14.80 6.08 16.52
CA ASN A 188 15.92 5.20 16.32
C ASN A 188 15.84 4.57 14.91
N PRO A 189 16.75 4.92 13.98
CA PRO A 189 16.76 4.36 12.62
C PRO A 189 16.85 2.83 12.59
N GLN A 190 17.35 2.20 13.66
CA GLN A 190 17.43 0.74 13.75
C GLN A 190 16.08 0.06 14.05
N LEU A 191 15.04 0.85 14.34
CA LEU A 191 13.69 0.40 14.66
C LEU A 191 12.65 0.83 13.62
N VAL A 192 13.06 1.53 12.57
CA VAL A 192 12.19 1.86 11.43
C VAL A 192 11.57 0.58 10.86
N GLN A 193 10.32 0.66 10.42
CA GLN A 193 9.66 -0.45 9.74
C GLN A 193 9.34 0.00 8.33
N GLU A 194 10.01 -0.61 7.35
CA GLU A 194 9.86 -0.17 5.96
C GLU A 194 10.23 -1.28 4.97
N SER A 195 9.52 -1.29 3.85
CA SER A 195 9.72 -2.21 2.73
C SER A 195 9.51 -1.45 1.43
N ASP A 196 10.51 -1.52 0.56
CA ASP A 196 10.73 -0.54 -0.50
C ASP A 196 10.60 -1.15 -1.90
N ILE A 197 10.05 -0.36 -2.81
CA ILE A 197 10.29 -0.45 -4.26
C ILE A 197 10.88 0.90 -4.68
N GLU A 198 12.15 0.92 -5.06
CA GLU A 198 12.87 2.14 -5.42
C GLU A 198 13.46 2.07 -6.83
N ILE A 199 13.06 3.02 -7.67
CA ILE A 199 13.54 3.18 -9.04
C ILE A 199 14.40 4.43 -9.11
N LEU A 200 15.71 4.25 -9.26
CA LEU A 200 16.67 5.34 -9.41
C LEU A 200 16.81 5.75 -10.87
N THR A 201 16.43 6.96 -11.26
CA THR A 201 16.43 7.37 -12.68
C THR A 201 17.81 7.41 -13.34
N ALA A 202 18.88 7.43 -12.54
CA ALA A 202 20.27 7.30 -12.99
C ALA A 202 20.76 5.84 -13.11
N GLY A 203 19.99 4.88 -12.58
CA GLY A 203 20.31 3.46 -12.60
C GLY A 203 20.00 2.80 -13.95
N PRO A 204 20.37 1.52 -14.11
CA PRO A 204 20.05 0.76 -15.31
C PRO A 204 18.54 0.58 -15.48
N ARG A 205 18.07 0.74 -16.72
CA ARG A 205 16.64 0.88 -17.07
C ARG A 205 15.77 -0.32 -16.74
N ASP A 206 16.37 -1.46 -16.44
CA ASP A 206 15.71 -2.72 -16.14
C ASP A 206 15.96 -3.18 -14.70
N MET A 207 16.56 -2.37 -13.81
CA MET A 207 16.90 -2.80 -12.46
C MET A 207 16.27 -1.93 -11.38
N VAL A 208 15.50 -2.54 -10.48
CA VAL A 208 14.82 -1.88 -9.36
C VAL A 208 15.47 -2.31 -8.05
N GLN A 209 15.58 -1.40 -7.07
CA GLN A 209 16.03 -1.76 -5.73
C GLN A 209 14.83 -2.12 -4.84
N TYR A 210 14.94 -3.26 -4.18
CA TYR A 210 13.99 -3.75 -3.19
C TYR A 210 14.69 -3.88 -1.86
N THR A 211 14.15 -3.27 -0.81
CA THR A 211 14.79 -3.23 0.51
C THR A 211 13.77 -3.46 1.62
N ASN A 212 14.21 -4.12 2.69
CA ASN A 212 13.56 -4.01 3.99
C ASN A 212 14.49 -3.19 4.91
N GLN A 213 14.01 -2.08 5.46
CA GLN A 213 14.82 -1.26 6.36
C GLN A 213 14.74 -1.79 7.81
N PRO A 214 15.79 -1.56 8.62
CA PRO A 214 17.04 -0.89 8.28
C PRO A 214 18.00 -1.79 7.48
N SER A 215 18.53 -1.25 6.39
CA SER A 215 19.54 -1.89 5.54
C SER A 215 20.98 -1.67 6.00
N ASN A 216 21.19 -0.90 7.07
CA ASN A 216 22.49 -0.71 7.73
C ASN A 216 22.41 -1.08 9.22
N ASP A 217 23.51 -1.60 9.77
CA ASP A 217 23.64 -1.78 11.21
C ASP A 217 23.86 -0.43 11.95
N LYS A 218 23.88 -0.50 13.27
CA LYS A 218 24.14 0.65 14.16
C LYS A 218 25.48 1.36 13.94
N ASN A 219 26.43 0.74 13.25
CA ASN A 219 27.72 1.33 12.92
C ASN A 219 27.73 1.91 11.49
N GLY A 220 26.61 1.83 10.77
CA GLY A 220 26.48 2.28 9.39
C GLY A 220 26.91 1.24 8.35
N ASN A 221 27.29 0.02 8.74
CA ASN A 221 27.69 -1.00 7.77
C ASN A 221 26.45 -1.55 7.06
N ALA A 222 26.52 -1.63 5.73
CA ALA A 222 25.46 -2.24 4.93
C ALA A 222 25.21 -3.70 5.37
N GLN A 223 23.93 -4.09 5.35
CA GLN A 223 23.44 -5.44 5.57
C GLN A 223 22.92 -5.99 4.25
N PRO A 224 23.75 -6.70 3.45
CA PRO A 224 23.38 -7.10 2.09
C PRO A 224 22.15 -8.00 2.02
N GLN A 225 21.77 -8.63 3.13
CA GLN A 225 20.58 -9.48 3.22
C GLN A 225 19.28 -8.66 3.23
N ALA A 226 19.35 -7.35 3.48
CA ALA A 226 18.21 -6.44 3.54
C ALA A 226 17.77 -5.94 2.16
N THR A 227 18.61 -6.09 1.14
CA THR A 227 18.43 -5.43 -0.17
C THR A 227 18.70 -6.38 -1.32
N VAL A 228 17.88 -6.29 -2.37
CA VAL A 228 18.08 -6.97 -3.66
C VAL A 228 17.91 -5.95 -4.77
N ASN A 229 18.91 -5.85 -5.66
CA ASN A 229 18.76 -5.15 -6.94
C ASN A 229 18.19 -6.14 -7.95
N GLY A 230 16.87 -6.12 -8.14
CA GLY A 230 16.17 -7.07 -9.00
C GLY A 230 16.10 -6.58 -10.45
N THR A 231 16.35 -7.48 -11.39
CA THR A 231 16.16 -7.21 -12.82
C THR A 231 14.71 -7.47 -13.23
N ASN A 232 14.09 -6.53 -13.91
CA ASN A 232 12.77 -6.66 -14.49
C ASN A 232 12.74 -7.86 -15.47
N PRO A 233 11.71 -8.71 -15.41
CA PRO A 233 11.57 -9.87 -16.29
C PRO A 233 11.72 -9.51 -17.76
N GLY A 234 12.52 -10.30 -18.48
CA GLY A 234 12.82 -10.06 -19.90
C GLY A 234 13.62 -8.78 -20.17
N GLY A 235 14.26 -8.18 -19.17
CA GLY A 235 15.01 -6.92 -19.32
C GLY A 235 14.11 -5.72 -19.61
N ARG A 236 12.87 -5.75 -19.09
CA ARG A 236 11.85 -4.76 -19.42
C ARG A 236 12.19 -3.39 -18.81
N ASP A 237 12.15 -2.37 -19.65
CA ASP A 237 12.44 -0.98 -19.26
C ASP A 237 11.35 -0.44 -18.32
N TRP A 238 11.74 0.19 -17.21
CA TRP A 238 10.84 0.82 -16.24
C TRP A 238 10.12 2.07 -16.76
N THR A 239 10.51 2.60 -17.94
CA THR A 239 9.81 3.69 -18.63
C THR A 239 8.57 3.19 -19.34
N LEU A 240 8.42 1.87 -19.49
CA LEU A 240 7.19 1.23 -19.92
C LEU A 240 6.30 0.95 -18.70
N TRP A 241 5.01 0.80 -18.97
CA TRP A 241 4.05 0.42 -17.94
C TRP A 241 4.34 -1.00 -17.44
N ASN A 242 4.64 -1.11 -16.16
CA ASN A 242 4.91 -2.35 -15.44
C ASN A 242 4.01 -2.42 -14.21
N THR A 243 3.52 -3.62 -13.89
CA THR A 243 2.85 -3.85 -12.61
C THR A 243 3.90 -4.22 -11.58
N TYR A 244 4.23 -3.29 -10.69
CA TYR A 244 5.07 -3.54 -9.53
C TYR A 244 4.20 -4.00 -8.37
N ARG A 245 4.65 -5.02 -7.63
CA ARG A 245 3.90 -5.55 -6.49
C ARG A 245 4.81 -5.83 -5.31
N LEU A 246 4.36 -5.42 -4.14
CA LEU A 246 4.96 -5.70 -2.83
C LEU A 246 3.98 -6.53 -2.01
N ASP A 247 4.41 -7.72 -1.61
CA ASP A 247 3.72 -8.57 -0.64
C ASP A 247 4.48 -8.56 0.69
N TRP A 248 3.87 -7.98 1.71
CA TRP A 248 4.40 -8.00 3.06
C TRP A 248 3.64 -9.05 3.90
N MET A 249 4.36 -10.07 4.33
CA MET A 249 3.86 -11.20 5.12
C MET A 249 4.67 -11.34 6.43
N PRO A 250 4.17 -12.07 7.46
CA PRO A 250 4.82 -12.14 8.78
C PRO A 250 6.30 -12.54 8.81
N LYS A 251 6.79 -13.25 7.79
CA LYS A 251 8.14 -13.82 7.76
C LYS A 251 8.95 -13.40 6.53
N MET A 252 8.35 -12.69 5.59
CA MET A 252 8.98 -12.39 4.32
C MET A 252 8.26 -11.23 3.64
N THR A 253 9.03 -10.35 3.03
CA THR A 253 8.54 -9.43 2.01
C THR A 253 8.94 -10.01 0.65
N SER A 254 8.01 -10.05 -0.30
CA SER A 254 8.24 -10.58 -1.66
C SER A 254 7.83 -9.52 -2.68
N TRP A 255 8.61 -9.39 -3.75
CA TRP A 255 8.36 -8.42 -4.80
C TRP A 255 8.23 -9.10 -6.15
N TYR A 256 7.34 -8.53 -6.96
CA TYR A 256 7.02 -9.03 -8.29
C TYR A 256 6.97 -7.88 -9.28
N VAL A 257 7.32 -8.19 -10.52
CA VAL A 257 7.14 -7.30 -11.67
C VAL A 257 6.38 -8.08 -12.73
N ASN A 258 5.24 -7.55 -13.17
CA ASN A 258 4.34 -8.19 -14.15
C ASN A 258 3.97 -9.64 -13.78
N GLY A 259 3.82 -9.91 -12.48
CA GLY A 259 3.45 -11.23 -11.96
C GLY A 259 4.61 -12.20 -11.73
N GLU A 260 5.84 -11.87 -12.14
CA GLU A 260 7.02 -12.70 -11.92
C GLU A 260 7.81 -12.23 -10.69
N SER A 261 8.28 -13.16 -9.86
CA SER A 261 9.03 -12.84 -8.64
C SER A 261 10.43 -12.32 -8.98
N VAL A 262 10.80 -11.18 -8.41
CA VAL A 262 12.10 -10.51 -8.64
C VAL A 262 12.93 -10.36 -7.37
N ALA A 263 12.31 -10.39 -6.19
CA ALA A 263 13.00 -10.40 -4.90
C ALA A 263 12.17 -11.09 -3.82
N ASN A 264 12.85 -11.70 -2.85
CA ASN A 264 12.25 -12.29 -1.64
C ASN A 264 13.22 -12.06 -0.47
N ILE A 265 12.80 -11.32 0.54
CA ILE A 265 13.66 -10.89 1.66
C ILE A 265 13.00 -11.29 2.98
N ALA A 266 13.69 -12.16 3.74
CA ALA A 266 13.26 -12.59 5.08
C ALA A 266 14.00 -11.86 6.22
N PHE A 267 15.02 -11.07 5.88
CA PHE A 267 15.75 -10.22 6.83
C PHE A 267 15.02 -8.88 6.99
N GLN A 268 14.98 -8.35 8.22
CA GLN A 268 14.32 -7.07 8.58
C GLN A 268 12.88 -6.90 8.09
N VAL A 269 12.15 -8.00 7.93
CA VAL A 269 10.74 -7.94 7.54
C VAL A 269 9.98 -7.09 8.58
N PRO A 270 9.24 -6.06 8.13
CA PRO A 270 8.45 -5.22 9.03
C PRO A 270 7.52 -6.04 9.91
N ARG A 271 7.41 -5.65 11.17
CA ARG A 271 6.59 -6.33 12.18
C ARG A 271 5.41 -5.49 12.64
N ASP A 272 5.52 -4.18 12.48
CA ASP A 272 4.57 -3.24 13.09
C ASP A 272 3.69 -2.62 12.02
N PRO A 273 2.43 -2.27 12.37
CA PRO A 273 1.51 -1.67 11.44
C PRO A 273 2.12 -0.40 10.82
N SER A 274 2.06 -0.31 9.50
CA SER A 274 2.72 0.75 8.73
C SER A 274 1.73 1.44 7.79
N GLY A 275 2.05 2.66 7.37
CA GLY A 275 1.39 3.31 6.25
C GLY A 275 1.94 2.84 4.90
N LEU A 276 1.31 3.28 3.82
CA LEU A 276 1.79 3.12 2.44
C LEU A 276 2.08 4.52 1.87
N ILE A 277 3.26 4.70 1.28
CA ILE A 277 3.74 5.98 0.75
C ILE A 277 4.15 5.79 -0.71
N MET A 278 3.86 6.81 -1.52
CA MET A 278 4.35 6.94 -2.89
C MET A 278 4.99 8.30 -3.07
N ASN A 279 6.18 8.35 -3.66
CA ASN A 279 6.84 9.61 -3.92
C ASN A 279 7.68 9.61 -5.20
N MET A 280 7.97 10.82 -5.67
CA MET A 280 8.96 11.11 -6.69
C MET A 280 9.82 12.25 -6.19
N TRP A 281 11.09 11.98 -5.94
CA TRP A 281 11.93 12.89 -5.16
C TRP A 281 13.39 12.90 -5.59
N SER A 282 14.06 13.98 -5.21
CA SER A 282 15.51 14.15 -5.31
C SER A 282 15.94 15.16 -4.24
N ASP A 283 17.14 14.99 -3.73
CA ASP A 283 17.75 15.91 -2.77
C ASP A 283 19.23 16.17 -3.09
N GLY A 284 19.69 15.68 -4.24
CA GLY A 284 21.09 15.72 -4.65
C GLY A 284 22.03 14.91 -3.76
N GLY A 285 21.50 14.12 -2.82
CA GLY A 285 22.27 13.26 -1.94
C GLY A 285 22.87 12.07 -2.69
N VAL A 286 23.65 11.25 -1.97
CA VAL A 286 24.33 10.08 -2.57
C VAL A 286 23.37 9.06 -3.18
N TRP A 287 22.15 9.00 -2.67
CA TRP A 287 21.13 8.05 -3.11
C TRP A 287 20.49 8.43 -4.43
N THR A 288 19.94 9.64 -4.50
CA THR A 288 19.25 10.14 -5.71
C THR A 288 20.23 10.63 -6.77
N GLY A 289 21.40 11.11 -6.35
CA GLY A 289 22.39 11.72 -7.21
C GLY A 289 21.99 13.12 -7.69
N ASN A 290 22.84 13.73 -8.51
CA ASN A 290 22.60 15.09 -8.99
C ASN A 290 21.64 15.12 -10.19
N MET A 291 20.53 15.84 -10.07
CA MET A 291 19.69 16.27 -11.18
C MET A 291 20.17 17.63 -11.73
N SER A 292 20.26 17.78 -13.05
CA SER A 292 20.65 19.06 -13.66
C SER A 292 19.56 20.12 -13.48
N LEU A 293 19.96 21.41 -13.42
CA LEU A 293 18.99 22.50 -13.28
C LEU A 293 17.95 22.47 -14.41
N TYR A 294 16.69 22.62 -14.02
CA TYR A 294 15.49 22.59 -14.87
C TYR A 294 15.12 21.22 -15.45
N ASP A 295 15.84 20.18 -15.09
CA ASP A 295 15.42 18.82 -15.40
C ASP A 295 14.29 18.38 -14.48
N GLU A 296 13.49 17.44 -14.98
CA GLU A 296 12.35 16.85 -14.29
C GLU A 296 12.35 15.33 -14.46
N ALA A 297 11.78 14.66 -13.47
CA ALA A 297 11.50 13.24 -13.54
C ALA A 297 10.15 12.92 -12.89
N TYR A 298 9.53 11.84 -13.33
CA TYR A 298 8.13 11.56 -13.05
C TYR A 298 7.89 10.09 -12.72
N LEU A 299 7.12 9.85 -11.66
CA LEU A 299 6.43 8.58 -11.42
C LEU A 299 4.99 8.73 -11.91
N GLN A 300 4.58 7.90 -12.86
CA GLN A 300 3.22 7.90 -13.40
C GLN A 300 2.54 6.58 -13.06
N ILE A 301 1.27 6.64 -12.64
CA ILE A 301 0.50 5.51 -12.12
C ILE A 301 -0.88 5.48 -12.78
N GLN A 302 -1.24 4.36 -13.40
CA GLN A 302 -2.57 4.15 -13.97
C GLN A 302 -3.57 3.64 -12.94
N TRP A 303 -3.16 2.72 -12.08
CA TRP A 303 -4.01 2.21 -11.01
C TRP A 303 -3.19 1.65 -9.86
N ILE A 304 -3.83 1.58 -8.70
CA ILE A 304 -3.31 1.00 -7.46
C ILE A 304 -4.34 0.00 -6.94
N GLU A 305 -3.90 -1.20 -6.60
CA GLU A 305 -4.77 -2.22 -5.99
C GLU A 305 -4.11 -2.74 -4.71
N VAL A 306 -4.82 -2.64 -3.60
CA VAL A 306 -4.31 -3.04 -2.28
C VAL A 306 -5.30 -4.00 -1.64
N VAL A 307 -4.81 -5.17 -1.26
CA VAL A 307 -5.49 -6.04 -0.29
C VAL A 307 -4.68 -6.07 0.99
N TYR A 308 -5.34 -5.93 2.12
CA TYR A 308 -4.65 -5.76 3.40
C TYR A 308 -5.46 -6.27 4.58
N ASN A 309 -4.75 -6.45 5.69
CA ASN A 309 -5.34 -6.56 7.02
C ASN A 309 -4.93 -5.34 7.84
N THR A 310 -5.69 -5.06 8.89
CA THR A 310 -5.38 -4.02 9.86
C THR A 310 -5.13 -4.65 11.22
N SER A 311 -4.36 -3.99 12.07
CA SER A 311 -4.17 -4.43 13.47
C SER A 311 -5.40 -4.17 14.36
N GLY A 312 -6.49 -3.60 13.82
CA GLY A 312 -7.67 -3.09 14.54
C GLY A 312 -7.89 -1.59 14.26
N PRO A 313 -8.87 -0.93 14.89
CA PRO A 313 -9.10 0.51 14.70
C PRO A 313 -7.85 1.34 15.06
N PHE A 314 -7.47 2.29 14.21
CA PHE A 314 -6.37 3.21 14.51
C PHE A 314 -6.78 4.21 15.60
N ALA A 315 -6.16 4.14 16.79
CA ALA A 315 -6.46 4.99 17.94
C ALA A 315 -5.30 5.92 18.34
N GLY A 316 -4.42 6.28 17.39
CA GLY A 316 -3.21 7.04 17.66
C GLY A 316 -2.12 6.24 18.38
N THR A 317 -0.95 6.87 18.54
CA THR A 317 0.28 6.27 19.08
C THR A 317 0.07 5.76 20.51
N SER A 318 -0.23 4.49 20.66
CA SER A 318 -0.19 3.80 21.96
C SER A 318 1.08 2.95 22.04
N LYS A 319 1.78 3.06 23.17
CA LYS A 319 2.95 2.23 23.48
C LYS A 319 2.51 0.76 23.57
N ARG A 320 3.28 -0.11 22.93
CA ARG A 320 3.03 -1.55 22.86
C ARG A 320 3.25 -2.26 24.18
N ASP A 321 2.41 -3.27 24.41
CA ASP A 321 2.75 -4.45 25.19
C ASP A 321 3.60 -5.41 24.32
N GLU A 322 4.81 -5.74 24.76
CA GLU A 322 5.79 -6.60 24.08
C GLU A 322 5.37 -8.08 23.96
N HIS A 323 4.13 -8.44 24.29
CA HIS A 323 3.67 -9.85 24.38
C HIS A 323 2.53 -10.19 23.40
N GLY A 324 2.28 -9.33 22.40
CA GLY A 324 1.31 -9.60 21.34
C GLY A 324 1.73 -10.77 20.43
N ALA A 325 0.82 -11.72 20.22
CA ALA A 325 1.08 -12.95 19.49
C ALA A 325 1.55 -12.70 18.05
N GLY A 326 2.86 -12.87 17.81
CA GLY A 326 3.42 -13.14 16.50
C GLY A 326 3.03 -14.54 16.05
N GLY A 327 1.82 -14.68 15.53
CA GLY A 327 1.32 -15.93 14.97
C GLY A 327 1.25 -15.87 13.45
N LEU A 328 1.41 -17.03 12.79
CA LEU A 328 0.66 -17.32 11.55
C LEU A 328 -0.79 -16.82 11.74
N LEU A 329 -1.48 -16.47 10.65
CA LEU A 329 -2.90 -16.11 10.66
C LEU A 329 -3.74 -17.23 11.32
N GLU A 330 -3.77 -17.24 12.65
CA GLU A 330 -4.48 -18.24 13.43
C GLU A 330 -5.94 -17.85 13.42
N LYS A 331 -6.77 -18.89 13.22
CA LYS A 331 -8.22 -18.78 13.26
C LYS A 331 -8.62 -18.27 14.66
N ARG A 332 -8.93 -16.98 14.78
CA ARG A 332 -9.48 -16.42 16.03
C ARG A 332 -10.75 -17.20 16.37
N LYS A 333 -10.78 -17.86 17.54
CA LYS A 333 -11.99 -18.53 18.04
C LYS A 333 -13.13 -17.52 18.11
N GLY A 334 -14.25 -17.80 17.43
CA GLY A 334 -15.47 -16.99 17.49
C GLY A 334 -15.65 -15.94 16.39
N THR A 335 -14.70 -15.76 15.47
CA THR A 335 -14.97 -15.00 14.23
C THR A 335 -15.53 -15.94 13.16
N PRO A 336 -16.62 -15.59 12.46
CA PRO A 336 -17.04 -16.32 11.28
C PRO A 336 -15.83 -16.40 10.34
N GLY A 337 -15.43 -17.60 9.95
CA GLY A 337 -14.37 -17.76 8.95
C GLY A 337 -14.77 -17.07 7.64
N CYS A 338 -13.81 -16.85 6.75
CA CYS A 338 -14.05 -16.36 5.39
C CYS A 338 -15.19 -17.12 4.71
N MET A 339 -16.37 -16.50 4.60
CA MET A 339 -17.55 -17.15 4.02
C MET A 339 -17.53 -17.10 2.50
N ALA A 340 -17.17 -15.94 1.93
CA ALA A 340 -16.93 -15.77 0.51
C ALA A 340 -15.47 -15.37 0.28
N VAL A 341 -14.74 -16.16 -0.50
CA VAL A 341 -13.33 -15.91 -0.80
C VAL A 341 -13.23 -15.45 -2.24
N CYS A 342 -12.60 -14.29 -2.45
CA CYS A 342 -12.33 -13.78 -3.79
C CYS A 342 -10.83 -13.74 -4.07
N SER A 343 -10.44 -13.93 -5.32
CA SER A 343 -9.09 -13.66 -5.78
C SER A 343 -8.98 -12.26 -6.36
N VAL A 344 -7.84 -11.61 -6.16
CA VAL A 344 -7.46 -10.39 -6.88
C VAL A 344 -6.41 -10.63 -7.96
N ASP A 345 -5.94 -11.88 -8.12
CA ASP A 345 -4.94 -12.21 -9.16
C ASP A 345 -5.40 -13.33 -10.10
N ALA A 346 -6.06 -14.37 -9.58
CA ALA A 346 -6.49 -15.51 -10.38
C ALA A 346 -7.84 -15.25 -11.04
N ASP A 347 -7.93 -15.58 -12.33
CA ASP A 347 -9.15 -15.50 -13.15
C ASP A 347 -9.81 -14.11 -13.22
N VAL A 348 -9.07 -13.05 -12.90
CA VAL A 348 -9.54 -11.66 -12.95
C VAL A 348 -9.64 -11.18 -14.40
N ASN A 349 -10.88 -10.96 -14.86
CA ASN A 349 -11.16 -10.47 -16.21
C ASN A 349 -11.24 -8.93 -16.29
N VAL A 350 -11.47 -8.25 -15.17
CA VAL A 350 -11.57 -6.79 -15.07
C VAL A 350 -10.67 -6.33 -13.94
N THR A 351 -9.63 -5.56 -14.26
CA THR A 351 -8.68 -5.01 -13.28
C THR A 351 -9.42 -4.32 -12.13
N GLY A 352 -9.02 -4.62 -10.89
CA GLY A 352 -9.63 -4.04 -9.69
C GLY A 352 -11.00 -4.60 -9.31
N THR A 353 -11.44 -5.68 -9.97
CA THR A 353 -12.68 -6.40 -9.63
C THR A 353 -12.33 -7.82 -9.18
N PRO A 354 -12.35 -8.09 -7.85
CA PRO A 354 -12.04 -9.42 -7.33
C PRO A 354 -13.02 -10.48 -7.84
N VAL A 355 -12.54 -11.69 -8.07
CA VAL A 355 -13.34 -12.81 -8.57
C VAL A 355 -13.65 -13.80 -7.46
N LEU A 356 -14.94 -14.09 -7.25
CA LEU A 356 -15.40 -15.07 -6.28
C LEU A 356 -14.88 -16.48 -6.62
N LEU A 357 -14.01 -17.03 -5.78
CA LEU A 357 -13.51 -18.39 -5.91
C LEU A 357 -14.43 -19.40 -5.24
N TYR A 358 -14.96 -19.04 -4.07
CA TYR A 358 -15.74 -19.95 -3.24
C TYR A 358 -16.71 -19.20 -2.32
N ASN A 359 -17.90 -19.76 -2.13
CA ASN A 359 -18.94 -19.19 -1.29
C ASN A 359 -19.59 -20.26 -0.40
N ASN A 360 -19.43 -20.08 0.91
CA ASN A 360 -19.89 -20.97 1.97
C ASN A 360 -21.14 -20.49 2.71
N THR A 361 -21.73 -19.37 2.28
CA THR A 361 -22.93 -18.80 2.91
C THR A 361 -24.15 -19.75 2.86
N GLY A 362 -24.13 -20.79 2.02
CA GLY A 362 -25.18 -21.80 1.89
C GLY A 362 -25.16 -22.97 2.88
N VAL A 363 -24.10 -23.15 3.69
CA VAL A 363 -23.97 -24.35 4.57
C VAL A 363 -24.64 -24.15 5.95
N ALA A 364 -25.14 -22.95 6.24
CA ALA A 364 -25.73 -22.59 7.54
C ALA A 364 -27.25 -22.81 7.65
N LEU A 365 -27.89 -23.58 6.76
CA LEU A 365 -29.35 -23.79 6.73
C LEU A 365 -29.84 -25.24 6.83
N THR A 366 -29.01 -26.17 7.33
CA THR A 366 -29.47 -27.55 7.61
C THR A 366 -29.03 -28.08 8.97
N TRP A 367 -29.05 -27.26 10.02
CA TRP A 367 -29.03 -27.76 11.41
C TRP A 367 -29.95 -26.93 12.31
N ARG A 368 -31.25 -26.88 11.99
CA ARG A 368 -32.28 -26.79 13.04
C ARG A 368 -32.59 -28.20 13.50
N GLY A 369 -31.82 -28.66 14.48
CA GLY A 369 -32.19 -29.84 15.27
C GLY A 369 -33.36 -29.47 16.18
N GLU A 370 -34.58 -29.63 15.70
CA GLU A 370 -35.71 -29.97 16.55
C GLU A 370 -36.24 -31.32 16.10
N GLY A 371 -36.08 -32.31 16.99
CA GLY A 371 -37.06 -33.37 17.21
C GLY A 371 -37.30 -34.39 16.08
N THR A 372 -37.04 -35.64 16.44
CA THR A 372 -37.71 -36.86 15.96
C THR A 372 -37.29 -37.42 14.60
N GLY A 373 -36.46 -38.48 14.73
CA GLY A 373 -36.41 -39.70 13.93
C GLY A 373 -36.67 -39.62 12.42
N TRP A 374 -35.72 -40.14 11.63
CA TRP A 374 -35.85 -41.46 11.02
C TRP A 374 -34.51 -41.84 10.37
N LEU A 375 -34.15 -43.10 10.53
CA LEU A 375 -33.02 -43.75 9.87
C LEU A 375 -33.23 -43.72 8.35
N ALA A 376 -32.31 -43.11 7.59
CA ALA A 376 -32.22 -43.30 6.15
C ALA A 376 -30.80 -43.73 5.79
N TRP A 377 -30.74 -44.99 5.37
CA TRP A 377 -29.63 -45.82 4.95
C TRP A 377 -28.73 -45.21 3.87
N ILE A 378 -27.41 -45.40 4.03
CA ILE A 378 -26.41 -45.27 2.97
C ILE A 378 -26.15 -46.67 2.39
N PRO A 379 -26.36 -46.94 1.09
CA PRO A 379 -25.82 -48.14 0.47
C PRO A 379 -24.39 -47.89 -0.02
N LEU A 380 -23.44 -48.52 0.67
CA LEU A 380 -22.08 -48.75 0.22
C LEU A 380 -22.11 -49.77 -0.93
N VAL A 381 -21.81 -49.34 -2.15
CA VAL A 381 -21.52 -50.27 -3.26
C VAL A 381 -20.00 -50.40 -3.40
N LEU A 382 -19.48 -51.49 -2.84
CA LEU A 382 -18.17 -52.05 -3.17
C LEU A 382 -18.38 -53.09 -4.29
N ALA A 383 -17.76 -52.86 -5.45
CA ALA A 383 -17.58 -53.86 -6.50
C ALA A 383 -16.10 -53.79 -6.92
N GLY A 384 -15.34 -54.88 -7.06
CA GLY A 384 -15.63 -56.31 -6.88
C GLY A 384 -14.30 -57.06 -6.85
N SER A 385 -14.31 -58.26 -6.27
CA SER A 385 -13.15 -59.15 -6.19
C SER A 385 -13.30 -60.37 -7.10
N ALA A 386 -12.22 -60.60 -7.87
CA ALA A 386 -11.57 -61.87 -8.18
C ALA A 386 -12.35 -63.03 -8.83
N LEU A 387 -11.84 -63.49 -9.98
CA LEU A 387 -12.01 -64.84 -10.51
C LEU A 387 -10.68 -65.33 -11.13
N PHE A 388 -9.95 -66.15 -10.37
CA PHE A 388 -9.19 -67.34 -10.84
C PHE A 388 -10.05 -68.54 -10.39
N GLY A 389 -10.26 -69.68 -11.05
CA GLY A 389 -9.58 -70.46 -12.09
C GLY A 389 -9.73 -71.95 -11.69
N TYR A 390 -9.74 -72.87 -12.66
CA TYR A 390 -9.87 -74.36 -12.60
C TYR A 390 -11.28 -74.98 -12.49
N LEU A 391 -11.81 -75.51 -13.60
CA LEU A 391 -11.55 -76.84 -14.19
C LEU A 391 -12.20 -76.93 -15.58
#